data_AF-A0A8H2WJP7-F1
#
_entry.id   AF-A0A8H2WJP7-F1
#
_cell.length_a   1.000
_cell.length_b   1.000
_cell.length_c   1.000
_cell.angle_alpha   90.00
_cell.angle_beta   90.00
_cell.angle_gamma   90.00
#
_symmetry.space_group_name_H-M   'P 1'
#
loop_
_entity.id
_entity.type
_entity.pdbx_description
1 polymer ?
#
loop_
_entity_poly.entity_id
_entity_poly.type
_entity_poly.pdbx_seq_one_letter_code
_entity_poly.pdbx_strand_id
1 'polypeptide(L)'
;MFDISSGIALSNRLPSLVGFYKRFMMGFARRLTQPGSLLVPSRKIFINVIKDYDGAAPADVFSTHVMTRVDKLHAEGYFGKGIKIGIIDTGVDYTHPALGGKFGPGNKIVRGYDFVGNAYTGLPDGPPPVADNDPLDQCNGHGTHVAGIIGANPNNPWNISGVAYKSEINAYRVFGCKGFFTDDILIAALIRACNDGNDVITLSLGGPEGWTESTSGVIASNIAKKGRIVTIAAGNDGKYGAWYASGPGTGLDVISVGSVDNTVSQLQNAIVSNGRKISYQVLQPLAIPADRSIYATSNDPSIPNDACNPLPTNTPDLSDKLVLIHRGNCTFVTKFGNAAAYGAKYFLVYDNRDEPLGSIETGNYTATLISQADY
;
A
#
# COMPACT_ATOMS: atom_id res chain seq x y z
N MET A 1 40.21 45.23 -43.57
CA MET A 1 39.38 45.69 -44.69
C MET A 1 38.13 44.82 -44.64
N PHE A 2 37.16 45.18 -43.78
CA PHE A 2 35.89 45.90 -44.10
C PHE A 2 34.86 44.93 -44.71
N ASP A 3 33.56 44.87 -44.39
CA ASP A 3 32.61 45.60 -43.52
C ASP A 3 31.27 44.80 -43.59
N ILE A 4 30.61 44.40 -42.50
CA ILE A 4 29.48 45.02 -41.74
C ILE A 4 28.05 44.94 -42.36
N SER A 5 27.14 44.38 -41.52
CA SER A 5 25.67 44.61 -41.37
C SER A 5 24.70 44.00 -42.39
N SER A 6 23.54 43.44 -42.01
CA SER A 6 22.59 43.71 -40.91
C SER A 6 21.66 42.47 -40.78
N GLY A 7 20.98 42.09 -39.70
CA GLY A 7 20.69 42.53 -38.33
C GLY A 7 19.54 41.61 -37.87
N ILE A 8 19.55 41.02 -36.66
CA ILE A 8 18.73 41.43 -35.51
C ILE A 8 19.17 40.57 -34.32
N ALA A 9 19.36 41.23 -33.18
CA ALA A 9 19.84 40.72 -31.91
C ALA A 9 18.75 39.99 -31.09
N LEU A 10 19.19 39.10 -30.20
CA LEU A 10 18.69 38.87 -28.82
C LEU A 10 19.67 37.88 -28.15
N SER A 11 20.66 38.38 -27.41
CA SER A 11 20.64 38.55 -25.95
C SER A 11 20.99 37.27 -25.17
N ASN A 12 22.17 37.31 -24.55
CA ASN A 12 22.70 36.39 -23.54
C ASN A 12 21.63 35.88 -22.55
N ARG A 13 21.59 34.56 -22.35
CA ARG A 13 21.59 33.86 -21.04
C ARG A 13 21.55 32.35 -21.27
N LEU A 14 22.61 31.66 -20.85
CA LEU A 14 22.53 30.24 -20.46
C LEU A 14 21.48 30.09 -19.34
N PRO A 15 20.70 29.01 -19.34
CA PRO A 15 20.26 28.40 -18.10
C PRO A 15 20.78 26.96 -17.98
N SER A 16 21.62 26.78 -16.95
CA SER A 16 21.70 25.63 -16.05
C SER A 16 20.92 24.35 -16.40
N LEU A 17 21.64 23.24 -16.57
CA LEU A 17 21.16 21.89 -16.28
C LEU A 17 20.87 21.76 -14.78
N VAL A 18 19.61 21.87 -14.34
CA VAL A 18 19.16 21.43 -13.01
C VAL A 18 17.68 20.98 -13.06
N GLY A 19 17.44 19.71 -12.71
CA GLY A 19 16.21 19.26 -12.04
C GLY A 19 14.99 18.90 -12.89
N PHE A 20 14.94 17.66 -13.39
CA PHE A 20 13.66 16.99 -13.69
C PHE A 20 13.30 16.12 -12.47
N TYR A 21 12.48 16.63 -11.56
CA TYR A 21 11.97 15.84 -10.43
C TYR A 21 10.68 15.14 -10.88
N LYS A 22 10.69 13.80 -10.98
CA LYS A 22 9.45 13.03 -11.14
C LYS A 22 8.82 12.78 -9.76
N ARG A 23 7.49 12.61 -9.77
CA ARG A 23 6.67 12.40 -8.56
C ARG A 23 6.07 11.00 -8.60
N PHE A 24 6.08 10.37 -7.44
CA PHE A 24 5.65 8.99 -7.25
C PHE A 24 4.62 8.92 -6.11
N MET A 25 3.79 7.87 -6.14
CA MET A 25 2.67 7.61 -5.23
C MET A 25 2.86 6.26 -4.51
N MET A 26 2.02 5.98 -3.51
CA MET A 26 1.94 4.66 -2.86
C MET A 26 1.25 3.63 -3.78
N GLY A 27 1.63 2.36 -3.70
CA GLY A 27 1.04 1.31 -4.54
C GLY A 27 0.81 -0.02 -3.84
N PHE A 28 -0.46 -0.44 -3.70
CA PHE A 28 -0.93 -1.82 -3.96
C PHE A 28 -2.45 -1.90 -4.27
N ALA A 29 -2.85 -2.99 -4.95
CA ALA A 29 -4.17 -3.47 -5.38
C ALA A 29 -4.82 -2.89 -6.67
N ARG A 30 -4.82 -3.68 -7.77
CA ARG A 30 -6.02 -4.34 -8.37
C ARG A 30 -5.74 -4.98 -9.76
N ARG A 31 -6.14 -6.27 -9.86
CA ARG A 31 -6.55 -7.12 -11.01
C ARG A 31 -5.89 -6.96 -12.39
N LEU A 32 -5.26 -8.05 -12.86
CA LEU A 32 -5.25 -8.45 -14.27
C LEU A 32 -6.01 -9.77 -14.41
N THR A 33 -7.18 -9.74 -15.04
CA THR A 33 -7.84 -10.93 -15.58
C THR A 33 -7.39 -11.14 -17.01
N GLN A 34 -6.58 -12.16 -17.26
CA GLN A 34 -6.74 -13.16 -18.32
C GLN A 34 -5.53 -14.14 -18.34
N PRO A 35 -5.72 -15.41 -18.77
CA PRO A 35 -4.72 -16.46 -18.63
C PRO A 35 -3.65 -16.34 -19.73
N GLY A 36 -2.40 -16.11 -19.32
CA GLY A 36 -1.23 -16.17 -20.19
C GLY A 36 -0.10 -16.92 -19.50
N SER A 37 0.21 -18.11 -19.98
CA SER A 37 1.33 -18.93 -19.52
C SER A 37 2.67 -18.23 -19.83
N LEU A 38 3.33 -17.69 -18.80
CA LEU A 38 4.72 -17.23 -18.90
C LEU A 38 5.64 -18.25 -18.25
N LEU A 39 6.26 -19.08 -19.10
CA LEU A 39 7.34 -19.99 -18.74
C LEU A 39 8.59 -19.16 -18.46
N VAL A 40 8.94 -18.98 -17.18
CA VAL A 40 10.26 -18.47 -16.78
C VAL A 40 11.23 -19.65 -16.70
N PRO A 41 12.37 -19.64 -17.42
CA PRO A 41 13.34 -20.73 -17.34
C PRO A 41 14.00 -20.78 -15.95
N SER A 42 14.07 -21.97 -15.38
CA SER A 42 14.66 -22.24 -14.07
C SER A 42 16.17 -21.95 -14.04
N ARG A 43 16.61 -20.94 -13.29
CA ARG A 43 18.00 -20.88 -12.81
C ARG A 43 18.13 -21.74 -11.56
N LYS A 44 19.16 -22.59 -11.52
CA LYS A 44 19.50 -23.41 -10.34
C LYS A 44 19.98 -22.49 -9.22
N ILE A 45 19.18 -22.36 -8.17
CA ILE A 45 19.59 -21.76 -6.90
C ILE A 45 20.34 -22.84 -6.12
N PHE A 46 21.58 -22.55 -5.73
CA PHE A 46 22.35 -23.44 -4.86
C PHE A 46 21.82 -23.32 -3.44
N ILE A 47 21.17 -24.37 -2.94
CA ILE A 47 20.68 -24.47 -1.56
C ILE A 47 21.70 -25.30 -0.77
N ASN A 48 22.45 -24.66 0.11
CA ASN A 48 23.20 -25.37 1.16
C ASN A 48 22.25 -25.67 2.31
N VAL A 49 21.92 -26.95 2.48
CA VAL A 49 21.04 -27.44 3.55
C VAL A 49 21.88 -27.71 4.80
N ILE A 50 21.72 -26.90 5.85
CA ILE A 50 22.17 -27.26 7.20
C ILE A 50 20.99 -27.95 7.87
N LYS A 51 21.10 -29.27 8.07
CA LYS A 51 20.14 -30.05 8.86
C LYS A 51 20.57 -29.95 10.32
N ASP A 52 19.71 -29.36 11.15
CA ASP A 52 19.49 -29.71 12.56
C ASP A 52 18.51 -28.68 13.16
N TYR A 53 17.21 -29.02 13.22
CA TYR A 53 16.27 -28.33 14.09
C TYR A 53 15.21 -29.28 14.64
N ASP A 54 15.14 -29.33 15.97
CA ASP A 54 14.23 -30.12 16.77
C ASP A 54 13.09 -29.21 17.29
N GLY A 55 11.85 -29.59 17.01
CA GLY A 55 10.64 -28.84 17.34
C GLY A 55 9.83 -28.44 16.10
N ALA A 56 8.78 -29.22 15.80
CA ALA A 56 7.84 -28.91 14.73
C ALA A 56 7.16 -27.55 14.99
N ALA A 57 7.36 -26.60 14.08
CA ALA A 57 6.60 -25.36 14.09
C ALA A 57 5.09 -25.68 13.93
N PRO A 58 4.18 -24.93 14.58
CA PRO A 58 2.75 -25.07 14.33
C PRO A 58 2.45 -24.98 12.84
N ALA A 59 1.44 -25.72 12.37
CA ALA A 59 1.04 -25.68 10.97
C ALA A 59 0.66 -24.24 10.58
N ASP A 60 1.30 -23.73 9.53
CA ASP A 60 1.01 -22.43 8.95
C ASP A 60 -0.30 -22.50 8.16
N VAL A 61 -1.33 -21.83 8.67
CA VAL A 61 -2.70 -21.88 8.13
C VAL A 61 -3.09 -20.61 7.38
N PHE A 62 -2.18 -19.64 7.21
CA PHE A 62 -2.50 -18.42 6.47
C PHE A 62 -2.62 -18.76 4.98
N SER A 63 -3.76 -18.46 4.37
CA SER A 63 -4.00 -18.77 2.96
C SER A 63 -2.93 -18.16 2.04
N THR A 64 -2.41 -16.97 2.39
CA THR A 64 -1.29 -16.33 1.70
C THR A 64 -0.01 -17.14 1.77
N HIS A 65 0.33 -17.70 2.93
CA HIS A 65 1.51 -18.54 3.09
C HIS A 65 1.37 -19.87 2.34
N VAL A 66 0.20 -20.50 2.40
CA VAL A 66 -0.11 -21.73 1.65
C VAL A 66 -0.04 -21.51 0.14
N MET A 67 -0.63 -20.41 -0.36
CA MET A 67 -0.61 -20.06 -1.80
C MET A 67 0.81 -19.83 -2.32
N THR A 68 1.68 -19.27 -1.48
CA THR A 68 3.07 -18.93 -1.84
C THR A 68 4.09 -19.97 -1.40
N ARG A 69 3.64 -21.08 -0.80
CA ARG A 69 4.48 -22.18 -0.25
C ARG A 69 5.40 -21.76 0.90
N VAL A 70 5.12 -20.64 1.56
CA VAL A 70 5.84 -20.19 2.77
C VAL A 70 5.61 -21.17 3.92
N ASP A 71 4.44 -21.80 4.00
CA ASP A 71 4.11 -22.86 4.95
C ASP A 71 5.14 -24.00 4.94
N LYS A 72 5.62 -24.38 3.76
CA LYS A 72 6.64 -25.43 3.59
C LYS A 72 8.02 -24.95 4.06
N LEU A 73 8.39 -23.71 3.75
CA LEU A 73 9.65 -23.12 4.22
C LEU A 73 9.67 -23.01 5.75
N HIS A 74 8.55 -22.63 6.36
CA HIS A 74 8.37 -22.58 7.81
C HIS A 74 8.46 -23.97 8.43
N ALA A 75 7.88 -25.00 7.80
CA ALA A 75 8.02 -26.39 8.24
C ALA A 75 9.47 -26.89 8.19
N GLU A 76 10.29 -26.36 7.28
CA GLU A 76 11.73 -26.63 7.18
C GLU A 76 12.58 -25.74 8.12
N GLY A 77 11.97 -24.84 8.90
CA GLY A 77 12.66 -23.99 9.86
C GLY A 77 13.18 -22.65 9.30
N TYR A 78 12.84 -22.29 8.06
CA TYR A 78 13.25 -21.04 7.45
C TYR A 78 12.30 -19.89 7.80
N PHE A 79 12.70 -19.11 8.80
CA PHE A 79 11.94 -17.95 9.28
C PHE A 79 12.63 -16.60 9.03
N GLY A 80 13.72 -16.59 8.25
CA GLY A 80 14.50 -15.37 7.95
C GLY A 80 15.51 -14.95 9.02
N LYS A 81 15.90 -15.85 9.94
CA LYS A 81 16.92 -15.56 10.96
C LYS A 81 18.23 -15.14 10.30
N GLY A 82 18.79 -14.01 10.75
CA GLY A 82 20.07 -13.48 10.26
C GLY A 82 19.98 -12.68 8.96
N ILE A 83 18.77 -12.50 8.41
CA ILE A 83 18.52 -11.68 7.22
C ILE A 83 18.11 -10.28 7.65
N LYS A 84 18.70 -9.26 7.00
CA LYS A 84 18.35 -7.84 7.16
C LYS A 84 17.52 -7.35 6.00
N ILE A 85 16.35 -6.79 6.29
CA ILE A 85 15.40 -6.30 5.28
C ILE A 85 15.20 -4.80 5.44
N GLY A 86 15.55 -4.04 4.41
CA GLY A 86 15.29 -2.61 4.32
C GLY A 86 13.94 -2.34 3.68
N ILE A 87 13.04 -1.67 4.39
CA ILE A 87 11.72 -1.25 3.88
C ILE A 87 11.79 0.25 3.58
N ILE A 88 11.64 0.63 2.31
CA ILE A 88 11.54 2.02 1.88
C ILE A 88 10.07 2.34 1.60
N ASP A 89 9.43 3.09 2.50
CA ASP A 89 7.98 3.28 2.53
C ASP A 89 7.57 4.56 3.31
N THR A 90 6.33 4.65 3.77
CA THR A 90 5.77 5.77 4.56
C THR A 90 6.34 5.90 5.96
N GLY A 91 7.23 4.98 6.35
CA GLY A 91 7.66 4.76 7.72
C GLY A 91 6.95 3.55 8.32
N VAL A 92 7.26 3.25 9.58
CA VAL A 92 6.74 2.08 10.28
C VAL A 92 6.36 2.47 11.69
N ASP A 93 5.14 2.14 12.09
CA ASP A 93 4.75 2.14 13.50
C ASP A 93 5.39 0.95 14.22
N TYR A 94 6.63 1.15 14.67
CA TYR A 94 7.34 0.16 15.46
C TYR A 94 6.72 -0.05 16.85
N THR A 95 5.79 0.81 17.30
CA THR A 95 5.07 0.63 18.55
C THR A 95 3.95 -0.41 18.44
N HIS A 96 3.64 -0.86 17.21
CA HIS A 96 2.66 -1.89 16.96
C HIS A 96 3.03 -3.24 17.64
N PRO A 97 2.13 -3.90 18.40
CA PRO A 97 2.46 -5.12 19.14
C PRO A 97 2.96 -6.26 18.26
N ALA A 98 2.41 -6.40 17.04
CA ALA A 98 2.86 -7.41 16.08
C ALA A 98 4.32 -7.17 15.59
N LEU A 99 4.84 -5.95 15.74
CA LEU A 99 6.23 -5.60 15.42
C LEU A 99 7.09 -5.46 16.69
N GLY A 100 6.65 -6.02 17.82
CA GLY A 100 7.41 -6.05 19.07
C GLY A 100 7.34 -4.77 19.91
N GLY A 101 6.68 -3.71 19.42
CA GLY A 101 6.38 -2.51 20.19
C GLY A 101 7.57 -1.62 20.55
N LYS A 102 8.73 -1.83 19.91
CA LYS A 102 10.00 -1.16 20.25
C LYS A 102 10.87 -0.93 19.03
N PHE A 103 11.65 0.14 19.09
CA PHE A 103 12.65 0.52 18.09
C PHE A 103 14.07 0.39 18.63
N GLY A 104 14.99 -0.06 17.79
CA GLY A 104 16.43 -0.08 18.07
C GLY A 104 17.02 -1.49 18.13
N PRO A 105 18.34 -1.61 18.36
CA PRO A 105 19.06 -2.88 18.34
C PRO A 105 18.42 -3.95 19.23
N GLY A 106 18.25 -5.16 18.69
CA GLY A 106 17.62 -6.29 19.39
C GLY A 106 16.09 -6.35 19.29
N ASN A 107 15.44 -5.38 18.67
CA ASN A 107 14.00 -5.40 18.39
C ASN A 107 13.71 -5.85 16.94
N LYS A 108 12.42 -5.96 16.56
CA LYS A 108 12.03 -6.27 15.18
C LYS A 108 12.48 -5.19 14.20
N ILE A 109 12.18 -3.93 14.53
CA ILE A 109 12.65 -2.75 13.79
C ILE A 109 13.96 -2.31 14.45
N VAL A 110 15.09 -2.73 13.87
CA VAL A 110 16.41 -2.58 14.50
C VAL A 110 17.02 -1.19 14.30
N ARG A 111 16.76 -0.57 13.14
CA ARG A 111 17.20 0.79 12.77
C ARG A 111 16.20 1.43 11.82
N GLY A 112 16.36 2.72 11.60
CA GLY A 112 15.62 3.43 10.58
C GLY A 112 16.05 4.86 10.42
N TYR A 113 15.44 5.54 9.46
CA TYR A 113 15.72 6.92 9.12
C TYR A 113 14.49 7.55 8.45
N ASP A 114 14.13 8.75 8.87
CA ASP A 114 13.15 9.58 8.19
C ASP A 114 13.89 10.60 7.32
N PHE A 115 13.61 10.59 6.02
CA PHE A 115 14.19 11.51 5.09
C PHE A 115 13.43 12.84 4.99
N VAL A 116 12.18 12.89 5.46
CA VAL A 116 11.21 13.90 5.02
C VAL A 116 10.38 14.54 6.13
N GLY A 117 10.03 13.80 7.18
CA GLY A 117 9.16 14.31 8.25
C GLY A 117 7.68 14.43 7.83
N ASN A 118 6.81 14.66 8.82
CA ASN A 118 5.35 14.64 8.63
C ASN A 118 4.81 15.70 7.67
N ALA A 119 5.39 16.91 7.68
CA ALA A 119 4.89 18.06 6.91
C ALA A 119 5.28 18.02 5.43
N TYR A 120 6.15 17.10 5.02
CA TYR A 120 6.61 17.02 3.65
C TYR A 120 5.48 16.62 2.69
N THR A 121 5.45 17.28 1.55
CA THR A 121 4.38 17.12 0.54
C THR A 121 4.90 16.74 -0.84
N GLY A 122 6.22 16.71 -1.05
CA GLY A 122 6.82 16.51 -2.38
C GLY A 122 6.44 17.59 -3.42
N LEU A 123 5.84 18.71 -2.99
CA LEU A 123 5.48 19.84 -3.85
C LEU A 123 6.61 20.89 -3.83
N PRO A 124 6.92 21.55 -4.97
CA PRO A 124 7.90 22.64 -5.06
C PRO A 124 7.67 23.76 -4.05
N ASP A 125 6.41 24.14 -3.84
CA ASP A 125 6.01 25.18 -2.90
C ASP A 125 5.62 24.63 -1.51
N GLY A 126 5.92 23.35 -1.27
CA GLY A 126 5.64 22.66 -0.02
C GLY A 126 6.75 22.84 1.03
N PRO A 127 6.51 22.40 2.28
CA PRO A 127 7.56 22.36 3.29
C PRO A 127 8.74 21.49 2.83
N PRO A 128 9.99 21.94 3.06
CA PRO A 128 11.17 21.14 2.73
C PRO A 128 11.22 19.87 3.59
N PRO A 129 11.94 18.83 3.15
CA PRO A 129 12.13 17.62 3.95
C PRO A 129 12.88 17.93 5.25
N VAL A 130 12.42 17.38 6.35
CA VAL A 130 13.07 17.45 7.67
C VAL A 130 13.47 16.04 8.06
N ALA A 131 14.77 15.74 7.92
CA ALA A 131 15.28 14.40 8.17
C ALA A 131 15.66 14.18 9.64
N ASP A 132 15.42 12.98 10.13
CA ASP A 132 15.83 12.51 11.46
C ASP A 132 16.00 10.98 11.49
N ASN A 133 16.32 10.42 12.67
CA ASN A 133 16.57 8.98 12.82
C ASN A 133 15.33 8.18 13.29
N ASP A 134 14.13 8.78 13.28
CA ASP A 134 12.89 8.18 13.76
C ASP A 134 11.95 7.85 12.59
N PRO A 135 11.89 6.59 12.12
CA PRO A 135 11.07 6.20 10.97
C PRO A 135 9.57 6.08 11.30
N LEU A 136 9.13 6.55 12.47
CA LEU A 136 7.78 6.39 12.97
C LEU A 136 6.74 6.97 11.99
N ASP A 137 5.76 6.15 11.62
CA ASP A 137 4.58 6.57 10.85
C ASP A 137 3.33 6.39 11.70
N GLN A 138 2.64 7.50 11.99
CA GLN A 138 1.37 7.51 12.73
C GLN A 138 0.24 8.17 11.92
N CYS A 139 0.42 8.37 10.61
CA CYS A 139 -0.57 9.03 9.77
C CYS A 139 -1.02 8.21 8.57
N ASN A 140 -0.16 7.41 7.95
CA ASN A 140 -0.54 6.62 6.78
C ASN A 140 -0.70 5.13 7.10
N GLY A 141 0.32 4.51 7.70
CA GLY A 141 0.30 3.11 8.12
C GLY A 141 0.61 2.10 7.00
N HIS A 142 0.82 2.53 5.76
CA HIS A 142 1.15 1.64 4.64
C HIS A 142 2.45 0.85 4.88
N GLY A 143 3.52 1.53 5.28
CA GLY A 143 4.78 0.85 5.60
C GLY A 143 4.69 -0.09 6.82
N THR A 144 3.83 0.22 7.80
CA THR A 144 3.51 -0.70 8.91
C THR A 144 2.83 -1.97 8.39
N HIS A 145 1.90 -1.86 7.45
CA HIS A 145 1.24 -3.00 6.82
C HIS A 145 2.25 -3.85 6.03
N VAL A 146 3.14 -3.23 5.26
CA VAL A 146 4.24 -3.92 4.55
C VAL A 146 5.17 -4.63 5.53
N ALA A 147 5.59 -3.98 6.61
CA ALA A 147 6.41 -4.57 7.66
C ALA A 147 5.70 -5.76 8.34
N GLY A 148 4.38 -5.70 8.50
CA GLY A 148 3.56 -6.79 9.00
C GLY A 148 3.61 -8.04 8.12
N ILE A 149 3.40 -7.88 6.81
CA ILE A 149 3.48 -8.97 5.82
C ILE A 149 4.86 -9.65 5.86
N ILE A 150 5.92 -8.85 6.01
CA ILE A 150 7.29 -9.35 5.99
C ILE A 150 7.65 -10.02 7.32
N GLY A 151 7.36 -9.37 8.45
CA GLY A 151 8.05 -9.66 9.71
C GLY A 151 7.20 -9.55 10.97
N ALA A 152 5.87 -9.55 10.88
CA ALA A 152 5.04 -9.64 12.08
C ALA A 152 5.43 -10.86 12.93
N ASN A 153 5.71 -10.64 14.20
CA ASN A 153 6.01 -11.69 15.17
C ASN A 153 4.75 -12.53 15.40
N PRO A 154 4.85 -13.87 15.44
CA PRO A 154 3.72 -14.72 15.79
C PRO A 154 3.27 -14.48 17.24
N ASN A 155 2.11 -15.02 17.62
CA ASN A 155 1.50 -14.88 18.95
C ASN A 155 1.15 -13.42 19.35
N ASN A 156 0.98 -12.54 18.37
CA ASN A 156 0.38 -11.23 18.60
C ASN A 156 -1.16 -11.34 18.75
N PRO A 157 -1.84 -10.28 19.25
CA PRO A 157 -3.28 -10.31 19.51
C PRO A 157 -4.17 -10.65 18.31
N TRP A 158 -3.67 -10.47 17.08
CA TRP A 158 -4.40 -10.74 15.83
C TRP A 158 -4.07 -12.11 15.24
N ASN A 159 -3.20 -12.87 15.89
CA ASN A 159 -2.74 -14.18 15.42
C ASN A 159 -2.29 -14.16 13.95
N ILE A 160 -1.49 -13.15 13.57
CA ILE A 160 -0.85 -13.05 12.25
C ILE A 160 0.65 -13.37 12.36
N SER A 161 1.28 -13.80 11.27
CA SER A 161 2.74 -13.95 11.20
C SER A 161 3.24 -13.46 9.85
N GLY A 162 4.41 -12.83 9.83
CA GLY A 162 5.07 -12.45 8.59
C GLY A 162 5.78 -13.62 7.92
N VAL A 163 6.13 -13.45 6.64
CA VAL A 163 6.87 -14.44 5.84
C VAL A 163 8.24 -14.77 6.44
N ALA A 164 8.94 -13.77 6.96
CA ALA A 164 10.27 -13.87 7.52
C ALA A 164 10.30 -13.29 8.95
N TYR A 165 9.44 -13.80 9.84
CA TYR A 165 9.25 -13.23 11.18
C TYR A 165 10.46 -13.29 12.13
N LYS A 166 11.57 -13.97 11.78
CA LYS A 166 12.85 -13.90 12.52
C LYS A 166 13.90 -12.97 11.86
N SER A 167 13.54 -12.23 10.81
CA SER A 167 14.41 -11.22 10.19
C SER A 167 14.56 -9.96 11.05
N GLU A 168 15.59 -9.19 10.77
CA GLU A 168 15.78 -7.81 11.26
C GLU A 168 15.26 -6.84 10.20
N ILE A 169 14.48 -5.84 10.59
CA ILE A 169 13.94 -4.83 9.68
C ILE A 169 14.57 -3.47 9.93
N ASN A 170 15.04 -2.84 8.86
CA ASN A 170 15.43 -1.43 8.81
C ASN A 170 14.34 -0.63 8.09
N ALA A 171 13.80 0.41 8.72
CA ALA A 171 12.71 1.21 8.15
C ALA A 171 13.22 2.56 7.62
N TYR A 172 12.93 2.87 6.36
CA TYR A 172 13.34 4.11 5.69
C TYR A 172 12.09 4.85 5.25
N ARG A 173 11.78 5.95 5.92
CA ARG A 173 10.60 6.77 5.64
C ARG A 173 10.93 7.80 4.56
N VAL A 174 10.24 7.71 3.43
CA VAL A 174 10.41 8.64 2.29
C VAL A 174 9.16 9.48 1.99
N PHE A 175 8.05 9.21 2.68
CA PHE A 175 6.80 9.96 2.52
C PHE A 175 6.47 10.77 3.77
N GLY A 176 6.05 12.02 3.57
CA GLY A 176 5.30 12.77 4.57
C GLY A 176 3.84 12.30 4.62
N CYS A 177 3.04 12.87 5.52
CA CYS A 177 1.66 12.41 5.73
C CYS A 177 0.71 12.68 4.53
N LYS A 178 1.16 13.46 3.53
CA LYS A 178 0.42 13.71 2.29
C LYS A 178 0.76 12.73 1.15
N GLY A 179 1.75 11.85 1.33
CA GLY A 179 1.93 10.68 0.47
C GLY A 179 2.65 10.88 -0.86
N PHE A 180 3.53 11.86 -0.99
CA PHE A 180 4.40 12.04 -2.17
C PHE A 180 5.88 12.08 -1.79
N PHE A 181 6.74 11.76 -2.76
CA PHE A 181 8.20 11.91 -2.68
C PHE A 181 8.81 12.23 -4.05
N THR A 182 10.09 12.60 -4.03
CA THR A 182 10.90 12.95 -5.19
C THR A 182 12.04 11.94 -5.41
N ASP A 183 12.53 11.85 -6.65
CA ASP A 183 13.58 10.90 -7.04
C ASP A 183 14.86 10.98 -6.19
N ASP A 184 15.28 12.18 -5.80
CA ASP A 184 16.46 12.40 -4.97
C ASP A 184 16.33 11.75 -3.59
N ILE A 185 15.15 11.85 -2.96
CA ILE A 185 14.84 11.19 -1.69
C ILE A 185 14.87 9.66 -1.86
N LEU A 186 14.28 9.14 -2.93
CA LEU A 186 14.30 7.71 -3.23
C LEU A 186 15.72 7.17 -3.45
N ILE A 187 16.53 7.88 -4.23
CA ILE A 187 17.93 7.52 -4.49
C ILE A 187 18.73 7.54 -3.19
N ALA A 188 18.54 8.56 -2.34
CA ALA A 188 19.19 8.65 -1.05
C ALA A 188 18.80 7.47 -0.14
N ALA A 189 17.52 7.09 -0.11
CA ALA A 189 17.03 5.94 0.65
C ALA A 189 17.60 4.61 0.14
N LEU A 190 17.64 4.38 -1.18
CA LEU A 190 18.24 3.18 -1.79
C LEU A 190 19.72 3.05 -1.42
N ILE A 191 20.49 4.14 -1.52
CA ILE A 191 21.91 4.15 -1.18
C ILE A 191 22.11 3.90 0.32
N ARG A 192 21.33 4.57 1.19
CA ARG A 192 21.36 4.37 2.64
C ARG A 192 21.06 2.91 3.00
N ALA A 193 19.98 2.35 2.45
CA ALA A 193 19.59 0.96 2.69
C ALA A 193 20.67 -0.04 2.24
N CYS A 194 21.34 0.21 1.11
CA CYS A 194 22.47 -0.61 0.69
C CYS A 194 23.67 -0.48 1.64
N ASN A 195 24.00 0.74 2.07
CA ASN A 195 25.15 1.00 2.95
C ASN A 195 24.95 0.47 4.38
N ASP A 196 23.71 0.46 4.87
CA ASP A 196 23.34 -0.13 6.15
C ASP A 196 23.40 -1.67 6.14
N GLY A 197 23.71 -2.27 4.98
CA GLY A 197 24.02 -3.69 4.85
C GLY A 197 22.78 -4.59 4.79
N ASN A 198 21.65 -4.05 4.32
CA ASN A 198 20.45 -4.85 4.08
C ASN A 198 20.72 -5.90 2.99
N ASP A 199 20.24 -7.13 3.19
CA ASP A 199 20.33 -8.22 2.23
C ASP A 199 19.22 -8.12 1.18
N VAL A 200 18.03 -7.70 1.65
CA VAL A 200 16.85 -7.42 0.83
C VAL A 200 16.44 -5.97 1.03
N ILE A 201 16.17 -5.25 -0.04
CA ILE A 201 15.61 -3.89 -0.02
C ILE A 201 14.29 -3.95 -0.78
N THR A 202 13.19 -3.66 -0.10
CA THR A 202 11.85 -3.69 -0.67
C THR A 202 11.23 -2.31 -0.68
N LEU A 203 10.50 -2.03 -1.76
CA LEU A 203 9.85 -0.76 -2.01
C LEU A 203 8.39 -1.02 -2.41
N SER A 204 7.43 -0.49 -1.66
CA SER A 204 6.01 -0.53 -2.04
C SER A 204 5.54 0.88 -2.43
N LEU A 205 6.30 1.46 -3.35
CA LEU A 205 6.14 2.79 -3.90
C LEU A 205 6.32 2.72 -5.41
N GLY A 206 5.91 3.76 -6.11
CA GLY A 206 5.99 3.71 -7.56
C GLY A 206 5.28 4.84 -8.27
N GLY A 207 5.58 4.92 -9.55
CA GLY A 207 5.14 5.95 -10.45
C GLY A 207 5.52 5.49 -11.85
N PRO A 208 4.73 5.85 -12.88
CA PRO A 208 4.92 5.32 -14.22
C PRO A 208 6.34 5.59 -14.73
N GLU A 209 7.13 4.53 -14.87
CA GLU A 209 8.53 4.60 -15.29
C GLU A 209 8.92 3.32 -16.04
N GLY A 210 8.70 3.33 -17.35
CA GLY A 210 8.89 2.17 -18.22
C GLY A 210 10.31 1.88 -18.69
N TRP A 211 11.33 2.61 -18.22
CA TRP A 211 12.68 2.57 -18.80
C TRP A 211 13.75 2.09 -17.81
N THR A 212 14.56 1.14 -18.26
CA THR A 212 15.71 0.57 -17.53
C THR A 212 16.77 1.63 -17.17
N GLU A 213 16.89 2.68 -17.97
CA GLU A 213 17.85 3.78 -17.85
C GLU A 213 17.36 4.92 -16.95
N SER A 214 16.17 4.77 -16.36
CA SER A 214 15.71 5.68 -15.31
C SER A 214 16.74 5.79 -14.19
N THR A 215 16.83 6.98 -13.57
CA THR A 215 17.81 7.20 -12.50
C THR A 215 17.58 6.22 -11.34
N SER A 216 16.32 6.00 -10.95
CA SER A 216 15.95 5.02 -9.94
C SER A 216 16.32 3.59 -10.37
N GLY A 217 16.02 3.21 -11.62
CA GLY A 217 16.30 1.90 -12.20
C GLY A 217 17.79 1.57 -12.28
N VAL A 218 18.64 2.53 -12.69
CA VAL A 218 20.09 2.36 -12.74
C VAL A 218 20.67 2.17 -11.34
N ILE A 219 20.21 2.94 -10.35
CA ILE A 219 20.66 2.80 -8.96
C ILE A 219 20.25 1.45 -8.39
N ALA A 220 18.98 1.04 -8.57
CA ALA A 220 18.51 -0.28 -8.13
C ALA A 220 19.27 -1.43 -8.81
N SER A 221 19.54 -1.33 -10.11
CA SER A 221 20.35 -2.29 -10.86
C SER A 221 21.77 -2.40 -10.29
N ASN A 222 22.39 -1.27 -9.92
CA ASN A 222 23.73 -1.27 -9.33
C ASN A 222 23.76 -1.86 -7.93
N ILE A 223 22.69 -1.70 -7.15
CA ILE A 223 22.51 -2.36 -5.85
C ILE A 223 22.35 -3.87 -6.04
N ALA A 224 21.54 -4.29 -7.02
CA ALA A 224 21.36 -5.70 -7.36
C ALA A 224 22.70 -6.38 -7.75
N LYS A 225 23.49 -5.71 -8.60
CA LYS A 225 24.85 -6.16 -8.99
C LYS A 225 25.83 -6.31 -7.82
N LYS A 226 25.61 -5.61 -6.71
CA LYS A 226 26.39 -5.78 -5.47
C LYS A 226 25.96 -6.99 -4.64
N GLY A 227 25.06 -7.84 -5.16
CA GLY A 227 24.58 -9.04 -4.50
C GLY A 227 23.46 -8.80 -3.49
N ARG A 228 22.79 -7.64 -3.56
CA ARG A 228 21.60 -7.35 -2.73
C ARG A 228 20.34 -7.63 -3.53
N ILE A 229 19.29 -8.10 -2.87
CA ILE A 229 17.99 -8.29 -3.54
C ILE A 229 17.24 -6.97 -3.48
N VAL A 230 16.77 -6.47 -4.63
CA VAL A 230 15.88 -5.32 -4.69
C VAL A 230 14.53 -5.78 -5.21
N THR A 231 13.47 -5.53 -4.44
CA THR A 231 12.09 -5.88 -4.82
C THR A 231 11.20 -4.66 -4.82
N ILE A 232 10.25 -4.60 -5.74
CA ILE A 232 9.32 -3.49 -5.83
C ILE A 232 7.99 -3.91 -6.43
N ALA A 233 6.90 -3.28 -5.99
CA ALA A 233 5.59 -3.46 -6.59
C ALA A 233 5.60 -3.01 -8.06
N ALA A 234 5.00 -3.80 -8.96
CA ALA A 234 4.93 -3.46 -10.38
C ALA A 234 4.06 -2.21 -10.66
N GLY A 235 3.25 -1.77 -9.70
CA GLY A 235 2.32 -0.64 -9.80
C GLY A 235 0.86 -1.07 -10.02
N ASN A 236 -0.06 -0.13 -9.83
CA ASN A 236 -1.52 -0.34 -9.93
C ASN A 236 -2.12 0.21 -11.23
N ASP A 237 -1.27 0.69 -12.13
CA ASP A 237 -1.64 1.41 -13.35
C ASP A 237 -1.69 0.50 -14.58
N GLY A 238 -1.78 -0.83 -14.37
CA GLY A 238 -1.73 -1.84 -15.45
C GLY A 238 -2.81 -1.65 -16.53
N LYS A 239 -3.94 -1.01 -16.20
CA LYS A 239 -5.00 -0.67 -17.17
C LYS A 239 -4.55 0.29 -18.28
N TYR A 240 -3.49 1.06 -18.05
CA TYR A 240 -2.91 2.00 -19.02
C TYR A 240 -1.84 1.36 -19.92
N GLY A 241 -1.50 0.09 -19.69
CA GLY A 241 -0.61 -0.71 -20.53
C GLY A 241 0.78 -0.96 -19.95
N ALA A 242 1.59 -1.72 -20.69
CA ALA A 242 2.87 -2.27 -20.21
C ALA A 242 3.92 -1.22 -19.81
N TRP A 243 3.80 0.01 -20.30
CA TRP A 243 4.74 1.11 -20.03
C TRP A 243 4.47 1.86 -18.71
N TYR A 244 3.42 1.48 -17.99
CA TYR A 244 3.03 2.04 -16.69
C TYR A 244 3.56 1.24 -15.50
N ALA A 245 4.49 0.30 -15.74
CA ALA A 245 5.22 -0.34 -14.65
C ALA A 245 5.94 0.71 -13.78
N SER A 246 5.95 0.48 -12.47
CA SER A 246 6.57 1.40 -11.52
C SER A 246 8.09 1.28 -11.52
N GLY A 247 8.77 2.42 -11.58
CA GLY A 247 10.20 2.52 -11.29
C GLY A 247 10.45 2.49 -9.78
N PRO A 248 11.60 1.95 -9.31
CA PRO A 248 12.70 1.31 -10.05
C PRO A 248 12.49 -0.14 -10.53
N GLY A 249 11.26 -0.67 -10.59
CA GLY A 249 11.01 -2.08 -10.95
C GLY A 249 11.40 -2.50 -12.36
N THR A 250 11.68 -1.54 -13.22
CA THR A 250 12.21 -1.76 -14.56
C THR A 250 13.74 -1.93 -14.59
N GLY A 251 14.44 -1.78 -13.47
CA GLY A 251 15.89 -1.99 -13.39
C GLY A 251 16.31 -3.44 -13.70
N LEU A 252 17.54 -3.60 -14.19
CA LEU A 252 18.15 -4.91 -14.45
C LEU A 252 18.40 -5.65 -13.13
N ASP A 253 18.06 -6.94 -13.09
CA ASP A 253 18.15 -7.81 -11.91
C ASP A 253 17.32 -7.33 -10.69
N VAL A 254 16.39 -6.39 -10.90
CA VAL A 254 15.39 -5.97 -9.90
C VAL A 254 14.14 -6.85 -10.02
N ILE A 255 13.56 -7.24 -8.89
CA ILE A 255 12.36 -8.08 -8.85
C ILE A 255 11.13 -7.17 -8.82
N SER A 256 10.46 -7.05 -9.97
CA SER A 256 9.15 -6.40 -10.09
C SER A 256 8.03 -7.38 -9.75
N VAL A 257 7.18 -7.04 -8.78
CA VAL A 257 6.19 -7.94 -8.18
C VAL A 257 4.78 -7.55 -8.62
N GLY A 258 4.13 -8.43 -9.38
CA GLY A 258 2.70 -8.35 -9.68
C GLY A 258 1.82 -8.82 -8.53
N SER A 259 0.55 -8.43 -8.54
CA SER A 259 -0.43 -8.82 -7.51
C SER A 259 -1.42 -9.85 -8.04
N VAL A 260 -1.78 -10.82 -7.19
CA VAL A 260 -2.92 -11.72 -7.36
C VAL A 260 -3.79 -11.68 -6.12
N ASP A 261 -5.08 -11.98 -6.28
CA ASP A 261 -6.03 -11.98 -5.16
C ASP A 261 -5.82 -13.21 -4.28
N ASN A 262 -6.02 -13.04 -2.97
CA ASN A 262 -6.00 -14.14 -2.02
C ASN A 262 -7.20 -15.07 -2.25
N THR A 263 -7.04 -16.36 -1.98
CA THR A 263 -8.13 -17.35 -2.06
C THR A 263 -9.11 -17.26 -0.90
N VAL A 264 -8.70 -16.62 0.20
CA VAL A 264 -9.52 -16.39 1.39
C VAL A 264 -9.50 -14.92 1.74
N SER A 265 -10.67 -14.31 1.87
CA SER A 265 -10.83 -12.93 2.36
C SER A 265 -11.34 -12.94 3.79
N GLN A 266 -10.70 -12.18 4.67
CA GLN A 266 -11.24 -11.92 6.00
C GLN A 266 -12.33 -10.86 5.89
N LEU A 267 -13.55 -11.24 6.27
CA LEU A 267 -14.71 -10.35 6.30
C LEU A 267 -15.19 -10.18 7.73
N GLN A 268 -15.82 -9.05 7.98
CA GLN A 268 -16.55 -8.78 9.21
C GLN A 268 -18.04 -8.93 8.97
N ASN A 269 -18.81 -9.02 10.06
CA ASN A 269 -20.25 -9.18 9.98
C ASN A 269 -20.97 -8.13 10.82
N ALA A 270 -21.95 -7.45 10.23
CA ALA A 270 -23.00 -6.76 10.96
C ALA A 270 -24.13 -7.75 11.25
N ILE A 271 -24.70 -7.71 12.45
CA ILE A 271 -25.85 -8.56 12.80
C ILE A 271 -27.08 -7.66 12.86
N VAL A 272 -28.06 -7.93 12.01
CA VAL A 272 -29.34 -7.21 12.03
C VAL A 272 -30.32 -7.86 13.02
N SER A 273 -31.40 -7.15 13.36
CA SER A 273 -32.35 -7.54 14.42
C SER A 273 -33.02 -8.91 14.23
N ASN A 274 -33.09 -9.41 13.00
CA ASN A 274 -33.62 -10.75 12.70
C ASN A 274 -32.54 -11.87 12.77
N GLY A 275 -31.31 -11.55 13.19
CA GLY A 275 -30.19 -12.47 13.30
C GLY A 275 -29.41 -12.70 12.00
N ARG A 276 -29.83 -12.13 10.86
CA ARG A 276 -29.06 -12.21 9.61
C ARG A 276 -27.71 -11.51 9.78
N LYS A 277 -26.67 -12.13 9.23
CA LYS A 277 -25.31 -11.58 9.16
C LYS A 277 -25.13 -10.94 7.79
N ILE A 278 -24.72 -9.68 7.78
CA ILE A 278 -24.35 -8.95 6.57
C ILE A 278 -22.82 -8.84 6.58
N SER A 279 -22.17 -9.51 5.63
CA SER A 279 -20.71 -9.49 5.54
C SER A 279 -20.23 -8.20 4.88
N TYR A 280 -19.14 -7.65 5.39
CA TYR A 280 -18.53 -6.45 4.86
C TYR A 280 -17.01 -6.50 4.99
N GLN A 281 -16.31 -5.74 4.14
CA GLN A 281 -14.87 -5.66 4.15
C GLN A 281 -14.41 -4.30 4.69
N VAL A 282 -13.92 -4.27 5.92
CA VAL A 282 -13.21 -3.13 6.52
C VAL A 282 -12.05 -3.66 7.36
N LEU A 283 -10.92 -2.95 7.35
CA LEU A 283 -9.74 -3.27 8.16
C LEU A 283 -9.98 -3.12 9.67
N GLN A 284 -10.98 -2.33 10.05
CA GLN A 284 -11.47 -2.12 11.41
C GLN A 284 -12.97 -2.36 11.48
N PRO A 285 -13.54 -2.79 12.61
CA PRO A 285 -14.98 -2.89 12.76
C PRO A 285 -15.68 -1.57 12.43
N LEU A 286 -16.82 -1.66 11.76
CA LEU A 286 -17.70 -0.52 11.54
C LEU A 286 -18.11 0.01 12.94
N ALA A 287 -17.47 1.09 13.38
CA ALA A 287 -17.59 1.58 14.75
C ALA A 287 -18.92 2.31 14.96
N ILE A 288 -19.99 1.53 15.13
CA ILE A 288 -21.32 2.03 15.48
C ILE A 288 -21.48 1.92 17.01
N PRO A 289 -21.71 3.03 17.73
CA PRO A 289 -21.67 3.06 19.19
C PRO A 289 -22.86 2.39 19.88
N ALA A 290 -23.95 2.17 19.15
CA ALA A 290 -25.17 1.51 19.63
C ALA A 290 -25.95 0.95 18.42
N ASP A 291 -26.91 0.06 18.68
CA ASP A 291 -27.82 -0.43 17.64
C ASP A 291 -28.54 0.75 16.97
N ARG A 292 -28.65 0.70 15.63
CA ARG A 292 -29.31 1.73 14.82
C ARG A 292 -30.34 1.10 13.90
N SER A 293 -31.46 1.78 13.73
CA SER A 293 -32.42 1.41 12.69
C SER A 293 -31.86 1.76 11.30
N ILE A 294 -32.14 0.90 10.31
CA ILE A 294 -31.70 1.10 8.93
C ILE A 294 -32.66 2.05 8.21
N TYR A 295 -32.12 2.98 7.44
CA TYR A 295 -32.87 3.84 6.52
C TYR A 295 -32.32 3.67 5.11
N ALA A 296 -33.12 3.17 4.18
CA ALA A 296 -32.74 3.06 2.78
C ALA A 296 -33.12 4.35 2.04
N THR A 297 -32.17 4.97 1.32
CA THR A 297 -32.45 6.15 0.48
C THR A 297 -33.30 5.81 -0.74
N SER A 298 -33.28 4.54 -1.16
CA SER A 298 -34.10 3.99 -2.23
C SER A 298 -34.52 2.55 -1.90
N ASN A 299 -35.77 2.21 -2.23
CA ASN A 299 -36.27 0.84 -2.22
C ASN A 299 -36.03 0.09 -3.56
N ASP A 300 -35.43 0.78 -4.53
CA ASP A 300 -35.12 0.25 -5.86
C ASP A 300 -33.60 0.14 -6.02
N PRO A 301 -33.05 -1.09 -6.04
CA PRO A 301 -31.62 -1.35 -6.20
C PRO A 301 -31.13 -1.16 -7.64
N SER A 302 -31.98 -0.76 -8.59
CA SER A 302 -31.57 -0.49 -9.96
C SER A 302 -31.20 0.97 -10.22
N ILE A 303 -31.46 1.89 -9.27
CA ILE A 303 -31.25 3.33 -9.48
C ILE A 303 -29.76 3.69 -9.44
N PRO A 304 -29.13 4.06 -10.57
CA PRO A 304 -27.69 4.33 -10.62
C PRO A 304 -27.31 5.67 -9.98
N ASN A 305 -28.28 6.54 -9.73
CA ASN A 305 -28.07 7.88 -9.18
C ASN A 305 -28.58 8.03 -7.72
N ASP A 306 -28.75 6.92 -7.00
CA ASP A 306 -29.20 6.96 -5.60
C ASP A 306 -28.28 7.84 -4.75
N ALA A 307 -28.88 8.79 -4.02
CA ALA A 307 -28.19 9.84 -3.25
C ALA A 307 -27.13 10.67 -4.03
N CYS A 308 -27.13 10.67 -5.37
CA CYS A 308 -26.21 11.52 -6.14
C CYS A 308 -26.63 13.00 -6.16
N ASN A 309 -27.92 13.26 -6.00
CA ASN A 309 -28.49 14.59 -5.80
C ASN A 309 -28.91 14.75 -4.33
N PRO A 310 -29.15 16.00 -3.86
CA PRO A 310 -29.72 16.23 -2.54
C PRO A 310 -30.95 15.36 -2.30
N LEU A 311 -31.02 14.74 -1.12
CA LEU A 311 -32.17 13.89 -0.77
C LEU A 311 -33.45 14.76 -0.71
N PRO A 312 -34.63 14.16 -0.98
CA PRO A 312 -35.91 14.86 -0.93
C PRO A 312 -36.10 15.65 0.37
N THR A 313 -36.69 16.83 0.30
CA THR A 313 -36.86 17.74 1.46
C THR A 313 -37.71 17.16 2.60
N ASN A 314 -38.49 16.12 2.32
CA ASN A 314 -39.26 15.35 3.31
C ASN A 314 -38.47 14.19 3.94
N THR A 315 -37.17 14.06 3.63
CA THR A 315 -36.29 13.07 4.27
C THR A 315 -36.25 13.34 5.78
N PRO A 316 -36.48 12.32 6.64
CA PRO A 316 -36.47 12.49 8.09
C PRO A 316 -35.05 12.77 8.61
N ASP A 317 -34.93 13.10 9.89
CA ASP A 317 -33.63 13.13 10.56
C ASP A 317 -32.97 11.73 10.55
N LEU A 318 -31.76 11.68 10.02
CA LEU A 318 -30.94 10.48 9.86
C LEU A 318 -29.84 10.36 10.93
N SER A 319 -29.83 11.24 11.93
CA SER A 319 -28.80 11.28 12.99
C SER A 319 -28.66 9.98 13.80
N ASP A 320 -29.75 9.21 13.93
CA ASP A 320 -29.83 7.92 14.61
C ASP A 320 -29.99 6.73 13.63
N LYS A 321 -29.68 6.94 12.35
CA LYS A 321 -29.87 5.92 11.30
C LYS A 321 -28.55 5.35 10.79
N LEU A 322 -28.59 4.07 10.43
CA LEU A 322 -27.61 3.46 9.52
C LEU A 322 -28.18 3.59 8.11
N VAL A 323 -27.56 4.42 7.28
CA VAL A 323 -28.11 4.76 5.97
C VAL A 323 -27.63 3.77 4.92
N LEU A 324 -28.56 3.10 4.24
CA LEU A 324 -28.29 2.15 3.16
C LEU A 324 -28.43 2.87 1.82
N ILE A 325 -27.36 2.87 1.03
CA ILE A 325 -27.26 3.60 -0.25
C ILE A 325 -26.75 2.67 -1.35
N HIS A 326 -27.35 2.72 -2.53
CA HIS A 326 -26.87 1.96 -3.69
C HIS A 326 -25.54 2.50 -4.23
N ARG A 327 -24.62 1.60 -4.60
CA ARG A 327 -23.48 1.96 -5.45
C ARG A 327 -23.98 2.46 -6.80
N GLY A 328 -23.38 3.55 -7.27
CA GLY A 328 -23.86 4.25 -8.47
C GLY A 328 -22.77 5.01 -9.20
N ASN A 329 -23.20 5.96 -10.04
CA ASN A 329 -22.31 6.67 -10.96
C ASN A 329 -21.52 7.82 -10.30
N CYS A 330 -22.04 8.42 -9.23
CA CYS A 330 -21.34 9.45 -8.48
C CYS A 330 -20.42 8.87 -7.40
N THR A 331 -19.49 9.69 -6.90
CA THR A 331 -18.55 9.27 -5.85
C THR A 331 -19.28 8.90 -4.55
N PHE A 332 -18.70 7.99 -3.77
CA PHE A 332 -19.25 7.61 -2.46
C PHE A 332 -19.34 8.82 -1.52
N VAL A 333 -18.32 9.68 -1.50
CA VAL A 333 -18.28 10.89 -0.68
C VAL A 333 -19.44 11.85 -1.03
N THR A 334 -19.80 11.99 -2.31
CA THR A 334 -20.98 12.77 -2.72
C THR A 334 -22.26 12.21 -2.09
N LYS A 335 -22.46 10.89 -2.16
CA LYS A 335 -23.64 10.22 -1.59
C LYS A 335 -23.72 10.43 -0.07
N PHE A 336 -22.60 10.24 0.62
CA PHE A 336 -22.52 10.44 2.06
C PHE A 336 -22.79 11.88 2.45
N GLY A 337 -22.25 12.87 1.71
CA GLY A 337 -22.51 14.28 1.95
C GLY A 337 -23.99 14.66 1.83
N ASN A 338 -24.68 14.15 0.80
CA ASN A 338 -26.11 14.43 0.60
C ASN A 338 -26.98 13.85 1.72
N ALA A 339 -26.64 12.66 2.24
CA ALA A 339 -27.33 12.08 3.39
C ALA A 339 -26.91 12.74 4.72
N ALA A 340 -25.65 13.15 4.86
CA ALA A 340 -25.13 13.84 6.05
C ALA A 340 -25.77 15.22 6.24
N ALA A 341 -26.25 15.86 5.17
CA ALA A 341 -27.07 17.08 5.25
C ALA A 341 -28.36 16.89 6.08
N TYR A 342 -28.83 15.64 6.23
CA TYR A 342 -29.95 15.24 7.09
C TYR A 342 -29.50 14.53 8.37
N GLY A 343 -28.23 14.68 8.77
CA GLY A 343 -27.69 14.17 10.03
C GLY A 343 -27.02 12.79 9.97
N ALA A 344 -27.04 12.10 8.83
CA ALA A 344 -26.48 10.76 8.69
C ALA A 344 -24.98 10.69 9.02
N LYS A 345 -24.55 9.65 9.73
CA LYS A 345 -23.15 9.44 10.15
C LYS A 345 -22.57 8.08 9.73
N TYR A 346 -23.43 7.08 9.58
CA TYR A 346 -23.03 5.69 9.32
C TYR A 346 -23.70 5.21 8.04
N PHE A 347 -22.93 4.53 7.19
CA PHE A 347 -23.38 4.13 5.87
C PHE A 347 -23.08 2.67 5.56
N LEU A 348 -24.05 1.98 4.97
CA LEU A 348 -23.85 0.75 4.22
C LEU A 348 -24.07 1.07 2.75
N VAL A 349 -23.10 0.69 1.92
CA VAL A 349 -23.23 0.79 0.47
C VAL A 349 -23.40 -0.61 -0.08
N TYR A 350 -24.51 -0.89 -0.76
CA TYR A 350 -24.65 -2.18 -1.46
C TYR A 350 -24.12 -2.05 -2.88
N ASP A 351 -23.29 -3.02 -3.27
CA ASP A 351 -22.61 -3.02 -4.55
C ASP A 351 -23.61 -3.21 -5.72
N ASN A 352 -23.21 -2.77 -6.91
CA ASN A 352 -23.94 -2.96 -8.16
C ASN A 352 -23.18 -3.88 -9.13
N ARG A 353 -22.21 -4.62 -8.60
CA ARG A 353 -21.32 -5.52 -9.33
C ARG A 353 -21.25 -6.84 -8.60
N ASP A 354 -21.19 -7.91 -9.38
CA ASP A 354 -20.86 -9.25 -8.90
C ASP A 354 -19.32 -9.39 -8.84
N GLU A 355 -18.70 -8.68 -7.89
CA GLU A 355 -17.26 -8.74 -7.60
C GLU A 355 -17.02 -8.98 -6.11
N PRO A 356 -15.87 -9.57 -5.72
CA PRO A 356 -15.50 -9.62 -4.31
C PRO A 356 -15.57 -8.24 -3.67
N LEU A 357 -16.03 -8.19 -2.42
CA LEU A 357 -16.08 -6.94 -1.68
C LEU A 357 -14.69 -6.28 -1.65
N GLY A 358 -14.70 -4.96 -1.57
CA GLY A 358 -13.48 -4.17 -1.55
C GLY A 358 -13.64 -2.94 -0.68
N SER A 359 -12.52 -2.32 -0.34
CA SER A 359 -12.54 -1.03 0.33
C SER A 359 -13.12 0.04 -0.60
N ILE A 360 -13.86 0.99 -0.02
CA ILE A 360 -14.40 2.16 -0.71
C ILE A 360 -13.78 3.42 -0.15
N GLU A 361 -13.69 4.47 -0.96
CA GLU A 361 -13.27 5.79 -0.49
C GLU A 361 -14.39 6.41 0.36
N THR A 362 -14.11 6.63 1.65
CA THR A 362 -15.13 7.14 2.60
C THR A 362 -14.93 8.59 3.01
N GLY A 363 -13.78 9.19 2.73
CA GLY A 363 -13.43 10.50 3.29
C GLY A 363 -13.46 10.47 4.82
N ASN A 364 -14.21 11.40 5.43
CA ASN A 364 -14.38 11.48 6.89
C ASN A 364 -15.60 10.70 7.41
N TYR A 365 -16.27 9.91 6.56
CA TYR A 365 -17.48 9.18 6.91
C TYR A 365 -17.18 7.75 7.35
N THR A 366 -18.03 7.20 8.22
CA THR A 366 -17.98 5.80 8.64
C THR A 366 -18.85 4.97 7.71
N ALA A 367 -18.24 4.30 6.74
CA ALA A 367 -18.96 3.56 5.70
C ALA A 367 -18.27 2.24 5.33
N THR A 368 -19.07 1.28 4.85
CA THR A 368 -18.54 0.04 4.26
C THR A 368 -19.39 -0.42 3.09
N LEU A 369 -18.81 -1.30 2.27
CA LEU A 369 -19.44 -1.93 1.12
C LEU A 369 -19.94 -3.33 1.52
N ILE A 370 -21.17 -3.65 1.11
CA ILE A 370 -21.83 -4.95 1.27
C ILE A 370 -22.26 -5.47 -0.10
N SER A 371 -22.60 -6.76 -0.19
CA SER A 371 -23.02 -7.35 -1.45
C SER A 371 -24.40 -6.85 -1.89
N GLN A 372 -24.70 -6.91 -3.19
CA GLN A 372 -26.05 -6.62 -3.69
C GLN A 372 -27.11 -7.58 -3.12
N ALA A 373 -26.72 -8.84 -2.84
CA ALA A 373 -27.61 -9.84 -2.26
C ALA A 373 -27.96 -9.57 -0.79
N ASP A 374 -27.15 -8.76 -0.10
CA ASP A 374 -27.37 -8.32 1.28
C ASP A 374 -28.26 -7.07 1.38
N TYR A 375 -28.83 -6.63 0.27
CA TYR A 375 -29.92 -5.64 0.27
C TYR A 375 -31.16 -6.14 1.02
#